data_AF-A0A3N9PJ51-F1
#
_entry.id   AF-A0A3N9PJ51-F1
#
_cell.length_a   1.000
_cell.length_b   1.000
_cell.length_c   1.000
_cell.angle_alpha   90.00
_cell.angle_beta   90.00
_cell.angle_gamma   90.00
#
_symmetry.space_group_name_H-M   'P 1'
#
loop_
_entity.id
_entity.type
_entity.pdbx_description
1 polymer ?
#
loop_
_entity_poly.entity_id
_entity_poly.type
_entity_poly.pdbx_seq_one_letter_code
_entity_poly.pdbx_strand_id
1 'polypeptide(L)'
;MKMARLLSLVLLFTLSCGEKKIVDTSQKTWAERLGYPSDSRVIILHADDSGMCAEANEALAAYMANDYIQSSSVMMPCPYAEAAMAWYAEHPDKDIGLHLTLTSEWKSYRWPPLAQNVSTLVD
;
A
#
# COMPACT_ATOMS: atom_id res chain seq x y z
N MET A 1 65.03 -16.94 -38.76
CA MET A 1 64.26 -15.91 -38.00
C MET A 1 62.78 -15.95 -38.39
N LYS A 2 62.01 -16.94 -37.90
CA LYS A 2 60.56 -17.07 -38.19
C LYS A 2 59.68 -17.09 -36.93
N MET A 3 60.26 -17.02 -35.73
CA MET A 3 59.50 -17.09 -34.46
C MET A 3 58.92 -15.75 -33.99
N ALA A 4 59.36 -14.60 -34.53
CA ALA A 4 58.92 -13.29 -34.03
C ALA A 4 57.55 -12.84 -34.56
N ARG A 5 56.99 -13.50 -35.60
CA ARG A 5 55.65 -13.15 -36.14
C ARG A 5 54.50 -13.89 -35.47
N LEU A 6 54.77 -14.91 -34.66
CA LEU A 6 53.73 -15.73 -34.04
C LEU A 6 53.27 -15.19 -32.68
N LEU A 7 54.09 -14.37 -32.00
CA LEU A 7 53.73 -13.77 -30.71
C LEU A 7 52.79 -12.57 -30.82
N SER A 8 52.81 -11.79 -31.92
CA SER A 8 51.89 -10.65 -32.10
C SER A 8 50.44 -11.07 -32.41
N LEU A 9 50.21 -12.31 -32.84
CA LEU A 9 48.87 -12.75 -33.24
C LEU A 9 48.05 -13.30 -32.07
N VAL A 10 48.70 -13.71 -30.97
CA VAL A 10 48.03 -14.25 -29.78
C VAL A 10 47.56 -13.13 -28.84
N LEU A 11 48.20 -11.96 -28.88
CA LEU A 11 47.85 -10.82 -28.01
C LEU A 11 46.63 -10.00 -28.49
N LEU A 12 46.14 -10.22 -29.72
CA LEU A 12 44.99 -9.48 -30.27
C LEU A 12 43.64 -10.18 -30.06
N PHE A 13 43.59 -11.40 -29.52
CA PHE A 13 42.33 -12.16 -29.40
C PHE A 13 41.68 -12.13 -28.01
N THR A 14 42.28 -11.46 -27.02
CA THR A 14 41.75 -11.42 -25.64
C THR A 14 40.91 -10.19 -25.29
N LEU A 15 40.69 -9.25 -26.22
CA LEU A 15 40.08 -7.94 -25.92
C LEU A 15 38.68 -7.70 -26.52
N SER A 16 38.00 -8.74 -26.99
CA SER A 16 36.59 -8.63 -27.39
C SER A 16 35.72 -9.69 -26.74
N CYS A 17 35.81 -9.80 -25.41
CA CYS A 17 34.66 -10.24 -24.65
C CYS A 17 33.89 -8.97 -24.30
N GLY A 18 33.04 -8.51 -25.23
CA GLY A 18 32.12 -7.41 -24.94
C GLY A 18 31.35 -7.75 -23.67
N GLU A 19 31.31 -6.82 -22.72
CA GLU A 19 30.49 -6.95 -21.53
C GLU A 19 29.07 -7.33 -21.98
N LYS A 20 28.66 -8.57 -21.68
CA LYS A 20 27.26 -8.93 -21.77
C LYS A 20 26.56 -8.02 -20.78
N LYS A 21 25.95 -6.93 -21.26
CA LYS A 21 24.91 -6.24 -20.51
C LYS A 21 23.87 -7.30 -20.22
N ILE A 22 23.90 -7.82 -19.01
CA ILE A 22 22.79 -8.56 -18.44
C ILE A 22 21.68 -7.51 -18.39
N VAL A 23 20.82 -7.54 -19.40
CA VAL A 23 19.57 -6.79 -19.36
C VAL A 23 18.78 -7.47 -18.25
N ASP A 24 18.72 -6.81 -17.10
CA ASP A 24 17.84 -7.22 -16.02
C ASP A 24 16.41 -7.19 -16.55
N THR A 25 15.89 -8.37 -16.87
CA THR A 25 14.52 -8.58 -17.34
C THR A 25 13.55 -8.66 -16.17
N SER A 26 14.04 -8.59 -14.92
CA SER A 26 13.17 -8.61 -13.75
C SER A 26 12.35 -7.32 -13.71
N GLN A 27 11.03 -7.49 -13.64
CA GLN A 27 10.14 -6.37 -13.47
C GLN A 27 10.33 -5.82 -12.06
N LYS A 28 10.66 -4.53 -11.94
CA LYS A 28 10.71 -3.85 -10.64
C LYS A 28 9.41 -4.08 -9.87
N THR A 29 9.54 -4.48 -8.62
CA THR A 29 8.45 -4.58 -7.66
C THR A 29 7.80 -3.21 -7.42
N TRP A 30 6.59 -3.18 -6.86
CA TRP A 30 5.97 -1.90 -6.48
C TRP A 30 6.77 -1.14 -5.43
N ALA A 31 7.41 -1.85 -4.48
CA ALA A 31 8.29 -1.23 -3.50
C ALA A 31 9.47 -0.50 -4.18
N GLU A 32 10.15 -1.14 -5.13
CA GLU A 32 11.26 -0.49 -5.87
C GLU A 32 10.78 0.67 -6.74
N ARG A 33 9.58 0.57 -7.32
CA ARG A 33 8.95 1.67 -8.06
C ARG A 33 8.62 2.87 -7.15
N LEU A 34 8.28 2.62 -5.89
CA LEU A 34 8.05 3.63 -4.85
C LEU A 34 9.34 4.16 -4.22
N GLY A 35 10.52 3.70 -4.66
CA GLY A 35 11.83 4.20 -4.23
C GLY A 35 12.46 3.43 -3.08
N TYR A 36 11.86 2.32 -2.63
CA TYR A 36 12.49 1.45 -1.62
C TYR A 36 13.65 0.64 -2.23
N PRO A 37 14.66 0.26 -1.43
CA PRO A 37 15.76 -0.61 -1.89
C PRO A 37 15.26 -1.94 -2.46
N SER A 38 16.04 -2.55 -3.37
CA SER A 38 15.78 -3.91 -3.82
C SER A 38 15.74 -4.89 -2.63
N ASP A 39 14.93 -5.95 -2.75
CA ASP A 39 14.68 -6.94 -1.69
C ASP A 39 14.00 -6.44 -0.41
N SER A 40 13.60 -5.16 -0.35
CA SER A 40 12.83 -4.63 0.79
C SER A 40 11.51 -5.38 1.00
N ARG A 41 11.09 -5.45 2.25
CA ARG A 41 9.71 -5.80 2.64
C ARG A 41 9.06 -4.55 3.20
N VAL A 42 8.01 -4.08 2.54
CA VAL A 42 7.27 -2.88 2.91
C VAL A 42 5.89 -3.31 3.39
N ILE A 43 5.46 -2.78 4.52
CA ILE A 43 4.18 -3.12 5.16
C ILE A 43 3.43 -1.81 5.40
N ILE A 44 2.12 -1.84 5.11
CA ILE A 44 1.18 -0.83 5.56
C ILE A 44 0.29 -1.53 6.57
N LEU A 45 0.33 -1.10 7.84
CA LEU A 45 -0.64 -1.56 8.82
C LEU A 45 -1.88 -0.69 8.65
N HIS A 46 -2.98 -1.34 8.29
CA HIS A 46 -4.26 -0.71 8.01
C HIS A 46 -5.28 -1.14 9.07
N ALA A 47 -6.00 -0.19 9.64
CA ALA A 47 -7.13 -0.46 10.52
C ALA A 47 -8.46 -0.25 9.78
N ASP A 48 -9.25 -1.31 9.71
CA ASP A 48 -10.62 -1.27 9.19
C ASP A 48 -11.60 -0.69 10.23
N ASP A 49 -12.83 -0.43 9.77
CA ASP A 49 -14.00 -0.17 10.60
C ASP A 49 -14.02 1.14 11.41
N SER A 50 -13.24 2.14 10.99
CA SER A 50 -13.40 3.48 11.56
C SER A 50 -14.80 4.02 11.27
N GLY A 51 -15.38 4.72 12.24
CA GLY A 51 -16.76 5.18 12.21
C GLY A 51 -17.79 4.16 12.69
N MET A 52 -17.42 2.88 12.93
CA MET A 52 -18.36 1.88 13.39
C MET A 52 -18.93 2.21 14.78
N CYS A 53 -18.08 2.40 15.78
CA CYS A 53 -18.46 2.76 17.16
C CYS A 53 -17.45 3.74 17.78
N ALA A 54 -17.79 4.28 18.96
CA ALA A 54 -16.92 5.22 19.68
C ALA A 54 -15.56 4.59 20.02
N GLU A 55 -15.57 3.35 20.49
CA GLU A 55 -14.38 2.62 20.94
C GLU A 55 -13.42 2.31 19.78
N ALA A 56 -13.96 1.98 18.60
CA ALA A 56 -13.17 1.79 17.38
C ALA A 56 -12.45 3.10 16.99
N ASN A 57 -13.16 4.23 17.05
CA ASN A 57 -12.58 5.54 16.77
C ASN A 57 -11.53 5.95 17.80
N GLU A 58 -11.77 5.70 19.10
CA GLU A 58 -10.82 6.02 20.17
C GLU A 58 -9.52 5.23 20.00
N ALA A 59 -9.62 3.92 19.78
CA ALA A 59 -8.46 3.06 19.55
C ALA A 59 -7.68 3.50 18.31
N LEU A 60 -8.39 3.79 17.22
CA LEU A 60 -7.78 4.27 15.99
C LEU A 60 -7.03 5.58 16.18
N ALA A 61 -7.65 6.57 16.83
CA ALA A 61 -7.03 7.87 17.07
C ALA A 61 -5.72 7.69 17.85
N ALA A 62 -5.72 6.83 18.87
CA ALA A 62 -4.51 6.50 19.62
C ALA A 62 -3.45 5.81 18.75
N TYR A 63 -3.81 4.80 17.96
CA TYR A 63 -2.85 4.08 17.10
C TYR A 63 -2.25 4.97 16.01
N MET A 64 -3.07 5.78 15.33
CA MET A 64 -2.64 6.71 14.29
C MET A 64 -1.78 7.84 14.86
N ALA A 65 -2.15 8.42 16.01
CA ALA A 65 -1.40 9.51 16.63
C ALA A 65 0.01 9.09 17.09
N ASN A 66 0.19 7.82 17.46
CA ASN A 66 1.47 7.26 17.88
C ASN A 66 2.24 6.53 16.76
N ASP A 67 1.77 6.63 15.50
CA ASP A 67 2.36 5.99 14.32
C ASP A 67 2.51 4.46 14.44
N TYR A 68 1.64 3.82 15.23
CA TYR A 68 1.58 2.36 15.36
C TYR A 68 0.90 1.69 14.17
N ILE A 69 0.03 2.42 13.48
CA ILE A 69 -0.55 2.06 12.18
C ILE A 69 -0.43 3.25 11.22
N GLN A 70 -0.44 2.98 9.92
CA GLN A 70 -0.15 3.99 8.89
C GLN A 70 -1.39 4.43 8.13
N SER A 71 -2.47 3.64 8.17
CA SER A 71 -3.63 3.84 7.31
C SER A 71 -4.90 3.32 8.00
N SER A 72 -6.04 3.87 7.64
CA SER A 72 -7.35 3.34 8.04
C SER A 72 -8.43 3.69 7.03
N SER A 73 -9.61 3.08 7.13
CA SER A 73 -10.74 3.34 6.26
C SER A 73 -12.04 3.56 7.04
N VAL A 74 -12.85 4.54 6.62
CA VAL A 74 -14.11 4.92 7.30
C VAL A 74 -15.33 4.27 6.66
N MET A 75 -16.17 3.66 7.49
CA MET A 75 -17.49 3.16 7.13
C MET A 75 -18.51 4.30 7.23
N MET A 76 -18.67 5.06 6.15
CA MET A 76 -19.53 6.26 6.14
C MET A 76 -20.99 6.05 6.59
N PRO A 77 -21.62 4.88 6.38
CA PRO A 77 -22.99 4.66 6.88
C PRO A 77 -23.09 4.46 8.40
N CYS A 78 -21.97 4.22 9.09
CA CYS A 78 -21.99 3.88 10.50
C CYS A 78 -22.24 5.08 11.43
N PRO A 79 -22.81 4.86 12.63
CA PRO A 79 -23.26 5.95 13.51
C PRO A 79 -22.17 6.91 13.99
N TYR A 80 -20.91 6.49 14.00
CA TYR A 80 -19.77 7.29 14.47
C TYR A 80 -18.86 7.77 13.34
N ALA A 81 -19.28 7.66 12.07
CA ALA A 81 -18.50 8.13 10.92
C ALA A 81 -18.21 9.64 11.00
N GLU A 82 -19.20 10.46 11.39
CA GLU A 82 -19.01 11.91 11.53
C GLU A 82 -17.93 12.24 12.59
N ALA A 83 -17.96 11.55 13.74
CA ALA A 83 -16.97 11.73 14.79
C ALA A 83 -15.56 11.30 14.34
N ALA A 84 -15.45 10.19 13.58
CA ALA A 84 -14.18 9.78 12.98
C ALA A 84 -13.66 10.87 12.03
N MET A 85 -14.51 11.36 11.12
CA MET A 85 -14.14 12.38 10.14
C MET A 85 -13.75 13.72 10.77
N ALA A 86 -14.38 14.11 11.89
CA ALA A 86 -13.98 15.30 12.64
C ALA A 86 -12.54 15.17 13.15
N TRP A 87 -12.15 14.01 13.68
CA TRP A 87 -10.78 13.75 14.11
C TRP A 87 -9.79 13.83 12.93
N TYR A 88 -10.12 13.21 11.78
CA TYR A 88 -9.26 13.29 10.59
C TYR A 88 -9.13 14.69 10.00
N ALA A 89 -10.17 15.52 10.12
CA ALA A 89 -10.10 16.92 9.69
C ALA A 89 -9.07 17.73 10.51
N GLU A 90 -8.84 17.35 11.77
CA GLU A 90 -7.81 17.93 12.64
C GLU A 90 -6.42 17.33 12.40
N HIS A 91 -6.32 16.18 11.72
CA HIS A 91 -5.08 15.43 11.46
C HIS A 91 -4.87 15.16 9.95
N PRO A 92 -4.72 16.20 9.11
CA PRO A 92 -4.67 16.07 7.65
C PRO A 92 -3.42 15.34 7.11
N ASP A 93 -2.44 15.04 7.97
CA ASP A 93 -1.25 14.24 7.65
C ASP A 93 -1.49 12.73 7.71
N LYS A 94 -2.62 12.29 8.29
CA LYS A 94 -2.97 10.88 8.47
C LYS A 94 -3.66 10.31 7.22
N ASP A 95 -3.29 9.09 6.84
CA ASP A 95 -3.88 8.40 5.69
C ASP A 95 -5.23 7.77 6.05
N ILE A 96 -6.29 8.24 5.39
CA ILE A 96 -7.65 7.72 5.51
C ILE A 96 -8.24 7.41 4.14
N GLY A 97 -8.79 6.21 4.01
CA GLY A 97 -9.59 5.75 2.88
C GLY A 97 -11.07 5.59 3.21
N LEU A 98 -11.82 5.08 2.22
CA LEU A 98 -13.24 4.77 2.35
C LEU A 98 -13.42 3.25 2.44
N HIS A 99 -14.04 2.78 3.53
CA HIS A 99 -14.42 1.39 3.69
C HIS A 99 -15.82 1.21 3.08
N LEU A 100 -15.90 0.68 1.85
CA LEU A 100 -17.18 0.49 1.18
C LEU A 100 -17.96 -0.65 1.83
N THR A 101 -19.15 -0.34 2.35
CA THR A 101 -20.00 -1.30 3.07
C THR A 101 -21.29 -1.58 2.32
N LEU A 102 -21.54 -2.85 2.02
CA LEU A 102 -22.82 -3.36 1.50
C LEU A 102 -23.48 -4.38 2.44
N THR A 103 -22.88 -4.59 3.61
CA THR A 103 -23.35 -5.53 4.64
C THR A 103 -23.48 -4.78 5.96
N SER A 104 -24.40 -5.26 6.81
CA SER A 104 -24.55 -4.82 8.20
C SER A 104 -24.84 -6.03 9.09
N GLU A 105 -23.78 -6.66 9.57
CA GLU A 105 -23.79 -8.03 10.08
C GLU A 105 -24.30 -8.17 11.52
N TRP A 106 -24.23 -7.11 12.31
CA TRP A 106 -24.64 -7.16 13.72
C TRP A 106 -26.16 -7.14 13.85
N LYS A 107 -26.70 -7.98 14.75
CA LYS A 107 -28.16 -8.13 14.93
C LYS A 107 -28.83 -6.87 15.48
N SER A 108 -28.20 -6.18 16.42
CA SER A 108 -28.77 -5.05 17.16
C SER A 108 -28.01 -3.73 16.93
N TYR A 109 -27.02 -3.72 16.04
CA TYR A 109 -26.18 -2.55 15.77
C TYR A 109 -25.97 -2.40 14.27
N ARG A 110 -26.97 -1.84 13.59
CA ARG A 110 -27.03 -1.80 12.13
C ARG A 110 -26.82 -0.41 11.57
N TRP A 111 -26.29 -0.35 10.36
CA TRP A 111 -26.11 0.88 9.58
C TRP A 111 -26.89 0.75 8.26
N PRO A 112 -27.79 1.70 7.96
CA PRO A 112 -28.56 1.69 6.73
C PRO A 112 -27.75 2.25 5.55
N PRO A 113 -28.16 2.02 4.30
CA PRO A 113 -27.53 2.70 3.16
C PRO A 113 -27.72 4.23 3.26
N LEU A 114 -26.73 4.98 2.75
CA LEU A 114 -26.81 6.46 2.66
C LEU A 114 -27.68 6.95 1.50
N ALA A 115 -27.78 6.15 0.42
CA ALA A 115 -28.57 6.50 -0.74
C ALA A 115 -30.05 6.13 -0.56
N GLN A 116 -30.93 6.89 -1.20
CA GLN A 116 -32.37 6.59 -1.27
C GLN A 116 -32.68 5.67 -2.46
N ASN A 117 -33.84 5.00 -2.43
CA ASN A 117 -34.35 4.14 -3.51
C ASN A 117 -33.43 2.96 -3.89
N VAL A 118 -32.75 2.38 -2.90
CA VAL A 118 -31.86 1.22 -3.06
C VAL A 118 -32.49 -0.08 -2.54
N SER A 119 -33.72 -0.37 -2.96
CA SER A 119 -34.49 -1.53 -2.46
C SER A 119 -33.79 -2.88 -2.68
N THR A 120 -32.87 -2.98 -3.65
CA THR A 120 -32.09 -4.19 -3.90
C THR A 120 -30.88 -4.36 -2.97
N LEU A 121 -30.62 -3.39 -2.08
CA LEU A 121 -29.48 -3.36 -1.14
C LEU A 121 -29.90 -3.40 0.33
N VAL A 122 -31.19 -3.63 0.61
CA VAL A 122 -31.76 -3.70 1.97
C VAL A 122 -32.54 -5.00 2.16
N ASP A 123 -32.59 -5.50 3.39
CA ASP A 123 -33.34 -6.70 3.80
C ASP A 123 -34.81 -6.43 4.15
#